data_AF-A0A9D2LST0-F1
#
_entry.id   AF-A0A9D2LST0-F1
#
_cell.length_a   1.000
_cell.length_b   1.000
_cell.length_c   1.000
_cell.angle_alpha   90.00
_cell.angle_beta   90.00
_cell.angle_gamma   90.00
#
_symmetry.space_group_name_H-M   'P 1'
#
loop_
_entity.id
_entity.type
_entity.pdbx_description
1 polymer ?
#
loop_
_entity_poly.entity_id
_entity_poly.type
_entity_poly.pdbx_seq_one_letter_code
_entity_poly.pdbx_strand_id
1 'polypeptide(L)'
;MSKIIITQMEIYGHLCTVCAVWEDQKIMELHLSSEEEKSVLNNIYVGQVESISQNIGAAFIRIGKEGNGYFPLKEQEYALFTSGRKGNRPLSAGDELLVQV
;
A
#
# COMPACT_ATOMS: atom_id res chain seq x y z
N MET A 1 -32.81 2.81 -4.57
CA MET A 1 -31.65 3.63 -5.03
C MET A 1 -30.64 3.61 -3.92
N SER A 2 -29.45 3.06 -4.18
CA SER A 2 -28.37 2.99 -3.20
C SER A 2 -27.66 4.35 -3.07
N LYS A 3 -27.26 4.69 -1.84
CA LYS A 3 -26.46 5.88 -1.49
C LYS A 3 -25.30 5.46 -0.61
N ILE A 4 -24.18 6.17 -0.75
CA ILE A 4 -23.05 6.08 0.18
C ILE A 4 -23.08 7.31 1.08
N ILE A 5 -23.07 7.10 2.38
CA ILE A 5 -23.02 8.15 3.41
C ILE A 5 -21.63 8.08 4.04
N ILE A 6 -20.89 9.20 4.03
CA ILE A 6 -19.57 9.30 4.65
C ILE A 6 -19.63 10.42 5.69
N THR A 7 -19.25 10.14 6.92
CA THR A 7 -19.21 11.12 8.01
C THR A 7 -18.06 10.81 8.97
N GLN A 8 -17.64 11.81 9.73
CA GLN A 8 -16.78 11.61 10.91
C GLN A 8 -17.65 11.49 12.16
N MET A 9 -17.30 10.58 13.06
CA MET A 9 -17.98 10.36 14.34
C MET A 9 -16.97 10.01 15.42
N GLU A 10 -17.22 10.47 16.65
CA GLU A 10 -16.46 10.03 17.82
C GLU A 10 -17.07 8.74 18.37
N ILE A 11 -16.29 7.65 18.40
CA ILE A 11 -16.73 6.33 18.83
C ILE A 11 -15.73 5.84 19.88
N TYR A 12 -16.21 5.65 21.11
CA TYR A 12 -15.38 5.28 22.28
C TYR A 12 -14.15 6.20 22.49
N GLY A 13 -14.26 7.49 22.17
CA GLY A 13 -13.18 8.47 22.31
C GLY A 13 -12.21 8.55 21.13
N HIS A 14 -12.44 7.78 20.05
CA HIS A 14 -11.64 7.83 18.83
C HIS A 14 -12.41 8.51 17.71
N LEU A 15 -11.73 9.38 16.95
CA LEU A 15 -12.29 9.97 15.75
C LEU A 15 -12.24 8.93 14.61
N CYS A 16 -13.42 8.53 14.15
CA CYS A 16 -13.58 7.50 13.12
C CYS A 16 -14.22 8.10 11.87
N THR A 17 -13.74 7.69 10.70
CA THR A 17 -14.50 7.83 9.46
C THR A 17 -15.48 6.66 9.36
N VAL A 18 -16.76 6.98 9.23
CA VAL A 18 -17.86 6.02 9.08
C VAL A 18 -18.42 6.14 7.67
N CYS A 19 -18.37 5.04 6.92
CA CYS A 19 -18.97 4.91 5.60
C CYS A 19 -20.13 3.91 5.68
N ALA A 20 -21.31 4.30 5.19
CA ALA A 20 -22.49 3.46 5.21
C ALA A 20 -23.10 3.34 3.81
N VAL A 21 -23.47 2.12 3.43
CA VAL A 21 -24.30 1.87 2.25
C VAL A 21 -25.76 1.89 2.68
N TRP A 22 -26.52 2.84 2.15
CA TRP A 22 -27.95 3.02 2.44
C TRP A 22 -28.77 2.63 1.22
N GLU A 23 -29.72 1.71 1.40
CA GLU A 23 -30.63 1.25 0.36
C GLU A 23 -32.00 0.95 0.96
N ASP A 24 -33.07 1.33 0.25
CA ASP A 24 -34.46 1.08 0.64
C ASP A 24 -34.79 1.43 2.11
N GLN A 25 -34.34 2.62 2.52
CA GLN A 25 -34.51 3.16 3.87
C GLN A 25 -33.82 2.38 4.99
N LYS A 26 -32.83 1.54 4.64
CA LYS A 26 -32.05 0.75 5.57
C LYS A 26 -30.56 0.93 5.33
N ILE A 27 -29.78 0.75 6.38
CA ILE A 27 -28.33 0.62 6.27
C ILE A 27 -28.03 -0.84 5.99
N MET A 28 -27.33 -1.10 4.89
CA MET A 28 -26.99 -2.45 4.43
C MET A 28 -25.58 -2.85 4.85
N GLU A 29 -24.65 -1.89 4.89
CA GLU A 29 -23.25 -2.11 5.23
C GLU A 29 -22.69 -0.89 5.98
N LEU A 30 -21.74 -1.15 6.89
CA LEU A 30 -20.98 -0.14 7.62
C LEU A 30 -19.50 -0.49 7.58
N HIS A 31 -18.69 0.47 7.14
CA HIS A 31 -17.23 0.45 7.30
C HIS A 31 -16.83 1.54 8.29
N LEU A 32 -15.98 1.16 9.24
CA LEU A 32 -15.40 2.07 10.21
C LEU A 32 -13.89 2.02 10.06
N SER A 33 -13.26 3.18 9.89
CA SER A 33 -11.80 3.31 9.92
C SER A 33 -11.39 4.37 10.94
N SER A 34 -10.56 3.97 11.91
CA SER A 34 -9.90 4.90 12.82
C SER A 34 -8.86 5.71 12.05
N GLU A 35 -8.75 7.00 12.35
CA GLU A 35 -7.69 7.83 11.76
C GLU A 35 -6.30 7.54 12.36
N GLU A 36 -6.25 6.90 13.53
CA GLU A 36 -5.01 6.56 14.24
C GLU A 36 -4.30 5.34 13.63
N GLU A 37 -5.06 4.39 13.07
CA GLU A 37 -4.54 3.14 12.51
C GLU A 37 -4.56 3.16 10.98
N LYS A 38 -3.43 3.56 10.39
CA LYS A 38 -3.24 3.45 8.94
C LYS A 38 -2.64 2.08 8.61
N SER A 39 -3.39 1.28 7.85
CA SER A 39 -2.88 0.02 7.32
C SER A 39 -1.75 0.26 6.33
N VAL A 40 -0.69 -0.56 6.43
CA VAL A 40 0.39 -0.63 5.44
C VAL A 40 0.01 -1.55 4.28
N LEU A 41 -0.85 -2.54 4.54
CA LEU A 41 -1.29 -3.55 3.58
C LEU A 41 -2.13 -2.93 2.45
N ASN A 42 -1.90 -3.41 1.23
CA ASN A 42 -2.47 -2.99 -0.05
C ASN A 42 -2.14 -1.56 -0.49
N ASN A 43 -1.30 -0.84 0.24
CA ASN A 43 -0.82 0.45 -0.21
C ASN A 43 0.21 0.27 -1.34
N ILE A 44 0.19 1.19 -2.29
CA ILE A 44 1.17 1.27 -3.36
C ILE A 44 2.15 2.40 -3.02
N TYR A 45 3.45 2.08 -3.03
CA TYR A 45 4.53 2.99 -2.70
C TYR A 45 5.48 3.18 -3.88
N VAL A 46 6.15 4.32 -3.90
CA VAL A 46 7.43 4.45 -4.60
C VAL A 46 8.50 4.00 -3.63
N GLY A 47 9.00 2.78 -3.83
CA GLY A 47 10.02 2.17 -3.01
C GLY A 47 11.41 2.30 -3.63
N GLN A 48 12.44 2.51 -2.80
CA GLN A 48 13.83 2.56 -3.25
C GLN A 48 14.58 1.30 -2.84
N VAL A 49 15.26 0.65 -3.79
CA VAL A 49 16.14 -0.48 -3.52
C VAL A 49 17.32 -0.02 -2.66
N GLU A 50 17.40 -0.45 -1.40
CA GLU A 50 18.52 -0.14 -0.52
C GLU A 50 19.68 -1.11 -0.72
N SER A 51 19.38 -2.40 -0.79
CA SER A 51 20.39 -3.45 -0.91
C SER A 51 19.85 -4.68 -1.63
N ILE A 52 20.77 -5.50 -2.15
CA ILE A 52 20.45 -6.73 -2.87
C ILE A 52 21.23 -7.88 -2.23
N SER A 53 20.51 -8.92 -1.85
CA SER A 53 21.02 -10.09 -1.17
C SER A 53 20.83 -11.31 -2.08
N GLN A 54 21.83 -11.57 -2.92
CA GLN A 54 21.79 -12.65 -3.92
C GLN A 54 21.65 -14.04 -3.28
N ASN A 55 22.24 -14.24 -2.10
CA ASN A 55 22.17 -15.49 -1.33
C ASN A 55 20.75 -15.92 -0.95
N ILE A 56 19.85 -14.97 -0.73
CA ILE A 56 18.43 -15.21 -0.39
C ILE A 56 17.49 -14.83 -1.54
N GLY A 57 18.04 -14.43 -2.69
CA GLY A 57 17.27 -14.08 -3.87
C GLY A 57 16.35 -12.87 -3.66
N ALA A 58 16.82 -11.82 -2.96
CA ALA A 58 15.98 -10.67 -2.60
C ALA A 58 16.64 -9.32 -2.81
N ALA A 59 15.83 -8.30 -3.06
CA ALA A 59 16.16 -6.89 -2.90
C ALA A 59 15.39 -6.33 -1.70
N PHE A 60 16.03 -5.54 -0.86
CA PHE A 60 15.37 -4.81 0.23
C PHE A 60 14.95 -3.44 -0.28
N ILE A 61 13.65 -3.14 -0.20
CA ILE A 61 13.05 -1.92 -0.73
C ILE A 61 12.55 -1.07 0.42
N ARG A 62 13.12 0.12 0.62
CA ARG A 62 12.61 1.11 1.58
C ARG A 62 11.33 1.73 1.04
N ILE A 63 10.25 1.67 1.81
CA ILE A 63 8.92 2.21 1.46
C ILE A 63 8.47 3.40 2.34
N GLY A 64 9.39 4.00 3.10
CA GLY A 64 9.12 5.17 3.92
C GLY A 64 9.41 4.93 5.40
N LYS A 65 8.51 5.42 6.27
CA LYS A 65 8.60 5.21 7.73
C LYS A 65 8.23 3.78 8.14
N GLU A 66 7.57 3.07 7.26
CA GLU A 66 7.09 1.70 7.36
C GLU A 66 8.24 0.69 7.30
N GLY A 67 9.43 1.13 6.87
CA GLY A 67 10.66 0.34 6.86
C GLY A 67 10.97 -0.28 5.50
N ASN A 68 11.68 -1.40 5.53
CA ASN A 68 12.14 -2.11 4.35
C ASN A 68 11.27 -3.34 4.07
N GLY A 69 10.75 -3.43 2.85
CA GLY A 69 10.08 -4.60 2.31
C GLY A 69 11.06 -5.59 1.66
N TYR A 70 10.64 -6.84 1.59
CA TYR A 70 11.33 -7.91 0.86
C TYR A 70 10.78 -7.99 -0.56
N PHE A 71 11.62 -7.80 -1.57
CA PHE A 71 11.27 -7.95 -2.97
C PHE A 71 12.00 -9.16 -3.59
N PRO A 72 11.27 -10.20 -4.05
CA PRO A 72 11.90 -11.37 -4.65
C PRO A 72 12.59 -11.04 -5.98
N LEU A 73 13.87 -11.42 -6.16
CA LEU A 73 14.58 -11.23 -7.43
C LEU A 73 13.98 -12.02 -8.60
N LYS A 74 13.22 -13.08 -8.31
CA LYS A 74 12.43 -13.82 -9.31
C LYS A 74 11.33 -12.96 -9.96
N GLU A 75 10.90 -11.90 -9.29
CA GLU A 75 9.85 -10.99 -9.76
C GLU A 75 10.42 -9.71 -10.41
N GLN A 76 11.74 -9.60 -10.53
CA GLN A 76 12.39 -8.40 -11.06
C GLN A 76 11.99 -8.06 -12.51
N GLU A 77 11.60 -9.06 -13.30
CA GLU A 77 11.15 -8.82 -14.68
C GLU A 77 9.82 -8.07 -14.75
N TYR A 78 9.02 -8.14 -13.69
CA TYR A 78 7.74 -7.45 -13.56
C TYR A 78 7.88 -6.10 -12.82
N ALA A 79 9.10 -5.74 -12.41
CA ALA A 79 9.35 -4.52 -11.67
C ALA A 79 9.02 -3.28 -12.52
N LEU A 80 8.20 -2.38 -11.96
CA LEU A 80 7.80 -1.13 -12.59
C LEU A 80 8.68 0.01 -12.09
N PHE A 81 9.60 0.47 -12.93
CA PHE A 81 10.52 1.56 -12.59
C PHE A 81 9.86 2.93 -12.76
N THR A 82 9.97 3.80 -11.76
CA THR A 82 9.47 5.19 -11.84
C THR A 82 10.18 5.99 -12.93
N SER A 83 11.43 5.65 -13.24
CA SER A 83 12.22 6.28 -14.30
C SER A 83 11.74 5.93 -15.72
N GLY A 84 10.72 5.08 -15.87
CA GLY A 84 10.18 4.64 -17.16
C GLY A 84 11.12 3.74 -17.98
N ARG A 85 12.23 3.29 -17.39
CA ARG A 85 13.14 2.36 -18.09
C ARG A 85 12.47 1.00 -18.26
N LYS A 86 12.73 0.37 -19.41
CA LYS A 86 12.27 -1.00 -19.70
C LYS A 86 13.35 -2.00 -19.29
N GLY A 87 12.93 -3.11 -18.66
CA GLY A 87 13.67 -3.99 -17.75
C GLY A 87 14.83 -4.84 -18.31
N ASN A 88 15.75 -4.25 -19.07
CA ASN A 88 16.90 -5.00 -19.58
C ASN A 88 18.12 -5.02 -18.64
N ARG A 89 18.15 -4.19 -17.59
CA ARG A 89 19.22 -4.23 -16.57
C ARG A 89 18.70 -4.80 -15.26
N PRO A 90 19.49 -5.64 -14.55
CA PRO A 90 19.15 -6.11 -13.22
C PRO A 90 18.85 -4.97 -12.25
N LEU A 91 18.11 -5.28 -11.19
CA LEU A 91 17.94 -4.36 -10.06
C LEU A 91 19.30 -3.95 -9.48
N SER A 92 19.39 -2.71 -9.05
CA SER A 92 20.57 -2.09 -8.45
C SER A 92 20.16 -1.21 -7.29
N ALA A 93 21.06 -1.02 -6.31
CA ALA A 93 20.83 -0.08 -5.23
C ALA A 93 20.56 1.33 -5.79
N GLY A 94 19.61 2.03 -5.18
CA GLY A 94 19.15 3.36 -5.61
C GLY A 94 18.01 3.34 -6.63
N ASP A 95 17.69 2.18 -7.22
CA ASP A 95 16.57 2.06 -8.15
C ASP A 95 15.23 2.32 -7.46
N GLU A 96 14.35 3.07 -8.12
CA GLU A 96 13.00 3.37 -7.63
C GLU A 96 11.95 2.54 -8.38
N LEU A 97 11.06 1.92 -7.60
CA LEU A 97 10.06 0.95 -8.05
C LEU A 97 8.68 1.32 -7.53
N LEU A 98 7.64 1.11 -8.33
CA LEU A 98 6.28 0.97 -7.80
C LEU A 98 6.15 -0.41 -7.16
N VAL A 99 5.78 -0.44 -5.88
CA VAL A 99 5.60 -1.66 -5.09
C VAL A 99 4.28 -1.61 -4.35
N GLN A 100 3.69 -2.78 -4.11
CA GLN A 100 2.52 -2.94 -3.27
C GLN A 100 2.90 -3.84 -2.09
N VAL A 101 2.39 -3.52 -0.91
CA VAL A 101 2.53 -4.35 0.30
C VAL A 101 1.32 -5.26 0.45
#